data_AF-A0A6A4HF37-F1
#
_entry.id   AF-A0A6A4HF37-F1
#
_cell.length_a   1.000
_cell.length_b   1.000
_cell.length_c   1.000
_cell.angle_alpha   90.00
_cell.angle_beta   90.00
_cell.angle_gamma   90.00
#
_symmetry.space_group_name_H-M   'P 1'
#
loop_
_entity.id
_entity.type
_entity.pdbx_description
1 polymer ?
#
loop_
_entity_poly.entity_id
_entity_poly.type
_entity_poly.pdbx_seq_one_letter_code
_entity_poly.pdbx_strand_id
1 'polypeptide(L)'
;MTKPVSLLSDGAHANAGAHNDSEKEPAQVADDAQTRTKKKKPRTGNGDKIKSEELAMIGHGSYFDANGDGIFSPLDTFRGFLALGFSFPMALFASIIICTMSYPSLPDSRWLPDPFFRIYIDGLHKAKHGSDSGSFRMDGAFDEERFDAFWNSHTDDPHKEIMPAQLYHAVAERRLAFDFYGTFAAIFEWFATWLLFGYPSFKFHWELFANEATWQVLGILSGNEAGMCKRSAEDGNPEGKRLLETFAYTGSSRIKATLMSVLLVAGMACAGGNVKKEDVKGIYNGTMFFTVMDRQADAGNGWARDWRRLHESSRALKRLEKMTPL
;
A
#
# COMPACT_ATOMS: atom_id res chain seq x y z
N MET A 1 69.65 -14.18 -22.87
CA MET A 1 70.12 -12.81 -23.17
C MET A 1 69.93 -11.97 -21.91
N THR A 2 71.06 -11.58 -21.33
CA THR A 2 71.37 -10.50 -20.37
C THR A 2 70.38 -10.05 -19.29
N LYS A 3 70.90 -10.09 -18.05
CA LYS A 3 70.38 -9.67 -16.74
C LYS A 3 70.61 -8.15 -16.47
N PRO A 4 70.19 -7.59 -15.32
CA PRO A 4 69.70 -6.21 -15.10
C PRO A 4 70.77 -5.23 -14.57
N VAL A 5 70.45 -3.94 -14.45
CA VAL A 5 71.19 -2.95 -13.63
C VAL A 5 70.25 -1.86 -13.09
N SER A 6 70.29 -1.66 -11.77
CA SER A 6 69.90 -0.43 -11.07
C SER A 6 71.12 0.47 -10.88
N LEU A 7 70.91 1.80 -10.79
CA LEU A 7 71.50 2.75 -9.81
C LEU A 7 71.82 4.14 -10.39
N LEU A 8 71.45 5.16 -9.59
CA LEU A 8 72.14 6.45 -9.33
C LEU A 8 72.29 7.40 -10.53
N SER A 9 72.38 8.73 -10.42
CA SER A 9 72.26 9.76 -9.38
C SER A 9 72.59 11.10 -10.08
N ASP A 10 72.36 12.22 -9.40
CA ASP A 10 72.91 13.57 -9.62
C ASP A 10 72.01 14.52 -10.43
N GLY A 11 71.66 15.73 -9.97
CA GLY A 11 71.99 16.47 -8.74
C GLY A 11 70.93 17.58 -8.57
N ALA A 12 70.43 17.79 -7.36
CA ALA A 12 70.85 18.85 -6.43
C ALA A 12 70.74 20.28 -7.00
N HIS A 13 69.75 21.04 -6.53
CA HIS A 13 70.05 22.28 -5.79
C HIS A 13 68.90 22.60 -4.82
N ALA A 14 69.29 22.69 -3.56
CA ALA A 14 68.47 23.03 -2.41
C ALA A 14 68.12 24.53 -2.37
N ASN A 15 66.99 24.87 -1.75
CA ASN A 15 67.02 25.86 -0.69
C ASN A 15 65.99 25.51 0.40
N ALA A 16 66.43 25.65 1.64
CA ALA A 16 65.78 25.21 2.86
C ALA A 16 65.31 26.41 3.70
N GLY A 17 64.39 26.14 4.63
CA GLY A 17 64.03 27.00 5.78
C GLY A 17 62.53 27.32 5.81
N ALA A 18 61.77 27.10 6.88
CA ALA A 18 62.10 26.67 8.24
C ALA A 18 60.83 26.11 8.96
N HIS A 19 61.11 25.29 9.98
CA HIS A 19 60.28 24.66 11.02
C HIS A 19 59.04 25.42 11.53
N ASN A 20 57.97 24.69 11.90
CA ASN A 20 57.73 24.33 13.31
C ASN A 20 56.62 23.27 13.53
N ASP A 21 56.89 22.43 14.54
CA ASP A 21 56.14 21.27 15.02
C ASP A 21 54.81 21.60 15.72
N SER A 22 53.84 20.68 15.67
CA SER A 22 53.14 20.14 16.86
C SER A 22 52.03 19.15 16.49
N GLU A 23 52.10 17.94 17.05
CA GLU A 23 51.03 16.94 17.09
C GLU A 23 49.74 17.47 17.74
N LYS A 24 48.56 17.05 17.23
CA LYS A 24 47.38 16.78 18.07
C LYS A 24 46.33 15.93 17.36
N GLU A 25 45.94 14.83 18.02
CA GLU A 25 44.82 13.95 17.69
C GLU A 25 43.45 14.56 18.14
N PRO A 26 42.29 13.90 17.92
CA PRO A 26 41.21 14.28 17.01
C PRO A 26 40.06 15.09 17.66
N ALA A 27 39.32 15.86 16.87
CA ALA A 27 38.14 16.61 17.33
C ALA A 27 36.84 16.08 16.69
N GLN A 28 35.90 15.73 17.57
CA GLN A 28 34.51 15.38 17.34
C GLN A 28 33.77 16.50 16.59
N VAL A 29 32.94 16.16 15.61
CA VAL A 29 32.03 17.11 14.97
C VAL A 29 30.64 16.93 15.57
N ALA A 30 30.20 18.00 16.24
CA ALA A 30 28.94 18.11 16.95
C ALA A 30 27.78 18.49 16.01
N ASP A 31 26.60 18.19 16.53
CA ASP A 31 25.24 18.36 16.05
C ASP A 31 24.84 19.85 15.98
N ASP A 32 24.39 20.35 14.83
CA ASP A 32 23.90 21.72 14.65
C ASP A 32 22.41 21.73 14.30
N ALA A 33 21.60 21.77 15.36
CA ALA A 33 20.17 22.04 15.33
C ALA A 33 19.90 23.54 15.11
N GLN A 34 19.58 23.96 13.88
CA GLN A 34 19.08 25.31 13.62
C GLN A 34 17.57 25.42 13.83
N THR A 35 17.21 26.07 14.93
CA THR A 35 15.86 26.49 15.31
C THR A 35 15.35 27.60 14.38
N ARG A 36 14.36 27.30 13.52
CA ARG A 36 13.62 28.34 12.76
C ARG A 36 12.29 28.66 13.44
N THR A 37 12.27 29.73 14.23
CA THR A 37 11.05 30.28 14.84
C THR A 37 10.06 30.77 13.77
N LYS A 38 9.00 30.01 13.49
CA LYS A 38 7.86 30.47 12.68
C LYS A 38 6.85 31.22 13.56
N LYS A 39 6.64 32.50 13.26
CA LYS A 39 5.62 33.39 13.82
C LYS A 39 4.22 32.80 13.58
N LYS A 40 3.50 32.39 14.64
CA LYS A 40 2.13 31.85 14.55
C LYS A 40 1.12 33.00 14.29
N LYS A 41 0.37 32.89 13.19
CA LYS A 41 -0.87 33.66 12.95
C LYS A 41 -2.04 32.88 13.58
N PRO A 42 -3.05 33.51 14.22
CA PRO A 42 -4.11 32.78 14.89
C PRO A 42 -5.07 32.20 13.83
N ARG A 43 -5.35 30.89 13.88
CA ARG A 43 -6.25 30.20 12.96
C ARG A 43 -7.31 29.43 13.73
N THR A 44 -8.49 30.03 13.88
CA THR A 44 -9.71 29.31 14.24
C THR A 44 -10.17 28.54 13.00
N GLY A 45 -10.03 27.20 13.02
CA GLY A 45 -10.32 26.29 11.91
C GLY A 45 -9.15 25.37 11.51
N ASN A 46 -7.92 25.67 11.94
CA ASN A 46 -6.74 24.84 11.61
C ASN A 46 -6.52 23.69 12.62
N GLY A 47 -7.12 23.78 13.81
CA GLY A 47 -6.92 22.80 14.88
C GLY A 47 -7.52 21.43 14.56
N ASP A 48 -8.73 21.38 13.99
CA ASP A 48 -9.40 20.11 13.69
C ASP A 48 -8.75 19.40 12.49
N LYS A 49 -8.30 20.15 11.48
CA LYS A 49 -7.50 19.60 10.37
C LYS A 49 -6.19 19.01 10.88
N ILE A 50 -5.43 19.74 11.70
CA ILE A 50 -4.17 19.23 12.29
C ILE A 50 -4.43 17.94 13.08
N LYS A 51 -5.45 17.92 13.94
CA LYS A 51 -5.79 16.71 14.70
C LYS A 51 -6.17 15.53 13.80
N SER A 52 -6.89 15.80 12.70
CA SER A 52 -7.26 14.75 11.74
C SER A 52 -6.05 14.18 10.99
N GLU A 53 -5.04 15.01 10.74
CA GLU A 53 -3.78 14.59 10.10
C GLU A 53 -2.91 13.81 11.09
N GLU A 54 -2.76 14.29 12.33
CA GLU A 54 -2.01 13.61 13.40
C GLU A 54 -2.58 12.22 13.73
N LEU A 55 -3.91 12.06 13.64
CA LEU A 55 -4.62 10.82 13.95
C LEU A 55 -5.02 10.02 12.71
N ALA A 56 -4.49 10.33 11.54
CA ALA A 56 -4.98 9.78 10.28
C ALA A 56 -4.98 8.23 10.25
N MET A 57 -3.84 7.60 10.55
CA MET A 57 -3.78 6.13 10.53
C MET A 57 -4.59 5.47 11.65
N ILE A 58 -4.71 6.11 12.81
CA ILE A 58 -5.63 5.67 13.86
C ILE A 58 -7.06 5.71 13.33
N GLY A 59 -7.44 6.79 12.64
CA GLY A 59 -8.74 6.93 11.96
C GLY A 59 -8.97 5.83 10.90
N HIS A 60 -7.95 5.54 10.08
CA HIS A 60 -7.96 4.45 9.10
C HIS A 60 -8.25 3.10 9.74
N GLY A 61 -7.53 2.75 10.81
CA GLY A 61 -7.74 1.51 11.56
C GLY A 61 -9.06 1.47 12.33
N SER A 62 -9.52 2.61 12.83
CA SER A 62 -10.72 2.71 13.66
C SER A 62 -11.99 2.23 12.96
N TYR A 63 -12.03 2.26 11.63
CA TYR A 63 -13.15 1.70 10.87
C TYR A 63 -13.36 0.20 11.14
N PHE A 64 -12.28 -0.54 11.39
CA PHE A 64 -12.33 -1.97 11.66
C PHE A 64 -12.59 -2.29 13.14
N ASP A 65 -12.39 -1.34 14.04
CA ASP A 65 -12.71 -1.45 15.48
C ASP A 65 -14.13 -0.93 15.76
N ALA A 66 -15.14 -1.72 15.35
CA ALA A 66 -16.53 -1.33 15.45
C ALA A 66 -17.07 -1.26 16.89
N ASN A 67 -16.50 -2.06 17.81
CA ASN A 67 -16.83 -2.02 19.24
C ASN A 67 -16.04 -0.92 19.98
N GLY A 68 -14.96 -0.41 19.41
CA GLY A 68 -14.23 0.74 19.91
C GLY A 68 -13.30 0.43 21.08
N ASP A 69 -12.81 -0.80 21.20
CA ASP A 69 -11.91 -1.21 22.29
C ASP A 69 -10.42 -0.96 21.97
N GLY A 70 -10.13 -0.38 20.80
CA GLY A 70 -8.77 -0.09 20.33
C GLY A 70 -8.10 -1.26 19.61
N ILE A 71 -8.83 -2.35 19.37
CA ILE A 71 -8.31 -3.59 18.80
C ILE A 71 -9.29 -4.11 17.75
N PHE A 72 -8.79 -4.68 16.65
CA PHE A 72 -9.64 -5.43 15.72
C PHE A 72 -9.00 -6.76 15.33
N SER A 73 -9.84 -7.78 15.16
CA SER A 73 -9.42 -9.14 14.80
C SER A 73 -9.52 -9.39 13.28
N PRO A 74 -8.98 -10.50 12.77
CA PRO A 74 -9.19 -10.89 11.37
C PRO A 74 -10.68 -11.00 11.00
N LEU A 75 -11.55 -11.37 11.95
CA LEU A 75 -12.99 -11.44 11.73
C LEU A 75 -13.64 -10.05 11.62
N ASP A 76 -13.10 -9.06 12.34
CA ASP A 76 -13.55 -7.68 12.24
C ASP A 76 -13.10 -7.05 10.93
N THR A 77 -11.86 -7.34 10.50
CA THR A 77 -11.40 -7.02 9.14
C THR A 77 -12.35 -7.62 8.09
N PHE A 78 -12.66 -8.91 8.20
CA PHE A 78 -13.56 -9.60 7.28
C PHE A 78 -14.92 -8.92 7.15
N ARG A 79 -15.56 -8.63 8.29
CA ARG A 79 -16.86 -7.95 8.33
C ARG A 79 -16.78 -6.51 7.82
N GLY A 80 -15.72 -5.79 8.16
CA GLY A 80 -15.48 -4.43 7.67
C GLY A 80 -15.37 -4.35 6.16
N PHE A 81 -14.68 -5.30 5.51
CA PHE A 81 -14.60 -5.39 4.05
C PHE A 81 -15.96 -5.74 3.41
N LEU A 82 -16.73 -6.67 3.99
CA LEU A 82 -18.10 -6.96 3.53
C LEU A 82 -19.02 -5.73 3.64
N ALA A 83 -18.87 -4.95 4.71
CA ALA A 83 -19.59 -3.71 4.93
C ALA A 83 -19.21 -2.60 3.93
N LEU A 84 -17.99 -2.61 3.41
CA LEU A 84 -17.56 -1.75 2.29
C LEU A 84 -18.11 -2.23 0.93
N GLY A 85 -18.71 -3.42 0.87
CA GLY A 85 -19.26 -4.02 -0.36
C GLY A 85 -18.29 -4.89 -1.14
N PHE A 86 -17.13 -5.25 -0.55
CA PHE A 86 -16.27 -6.26 -1.15
C PHE A 86 -16.95 -7.63 -1.15
N SER A 87 -16.63 -8.46 -2.15
CA SER A 87 -17.11 -9.83 -2.23
C SER A 87 -16.53 -10.69 -1.10
N PHE A 88 -17.22 -11.77 -0.76
CA PHE A 88 -16.77 -12.71 0.28
C PHE A 88 -15.32 -13.20 0.09
N PRO A 89 -14.89 -13.67 -1.11
CA PRO A 89 -13.50 -14.10 -1.31
C PRO A 89 -12.49 -12.96 -1.09
N MET A 90 -12.82 -11.76 -1.54
CA MET A 90 -11.94 -10.60 -1.41
C MET A 90 -11.83 -10.14 0.05
N ALA A 91 -12.94 -10.15 0.79
CA ALA A 91 -12.95 -9.85 2.22
C ALA A 91 -12.14 -10.90 3.02
N LEU A 92 -12.27 -12.19 2.69
CA LEU A 92 -11.49 -13.25 3.33
C LEU A 92 -10.00 -13.09 3.04
N PHE A 93 -9.65 -12.85 1.78
CA PHE A 93 -8.27 -12.63 1.38
C PHE A 93 -7.66 -11.40 2.09
N ALA A 94 -8.39 -10.28 2.13
CA ALA A 94 -7.99 -9.08 2.86
C ALA A 94 -7.70 -9.37 4.34
N SER A 95 -8.54 -10.18 4.97
CA SER A 95 -8.40 -10.54 6.39
C SER A 95 -7.13 -11.34 6.66
N ILE A 96 -6.73 -12.22 5.74
CA ILE A 96 -5.49 -13.01 5.84
C ILE A 96 -4.26 -12.12 5.63
N ILE A 97 -4.32 -11.16 4.71
CA ILE A 97 -3.18 -10.27 4.47
C ILE A 97 -3.01 -9.29 5.62
N ILE A 98 -4.09 -8.64 6.07
CA ILE A 98 -4.05 -7.61 7.10
C ILE A 98 -3.65 -8.19 8.46
N CYS A 99 -4.00 -9.45 8.77
CA CYS A 99 -3.62 -10.07 10.05
C CYS A 99 -2.09 -10.19 10.25
N THR A 100 -1.29 -10.10 9.18
CA THR A 100 0.18 -10.04 9.26
C THR A 100 0.69 -8.83 10.04
N MET A 101 -0.11 -7.76 10.14
CA MET A 101 0.18 -6.55 10.91
C MET A 101 0.01 -6.72 12.43
N SER A 102 -0.52 -7.87 12.88
CA SER A 102 -0.78 -8.13 14.30
C SER A 102 0.49 -7.98 15.16
N TYR A 103 1.59 -8.60 14.75
CA TYR A 103 2.84 -8.55 15.51
C TYR A 103 3.47 -7.15 15.57
N PRO A 104 3.65 -6.43 14.44
CA PRO A 104 4.12 -5.04 14.47
C PRO A 104 3.25 -4.11 15.33
N SER A 105 1.93 -4.35 15.37
CA SER A 105 1.01 -3.51 16.13
C SER A 105 1.07 -3.70 17.65
N LEU A 106 1.75 -4.75 18.15
CA LEU A 106 1.75 -5.07 19.59
C LEU A 106 2.16 -3.87 20.47
N PRO A 107 1.55 -3.69 21.65
CA PRO A 107 2.02 -2.71 22.63
C PRO A 107 3.47 -2.99 23.01
N ASP A 108 4.26 -1.96 23.31
CA ASP A 108 5.70 -2.10 23.59
C ASP A 108 6.01 -2.96 24.82
N SER A 109 5.02 -3.16 25.71
CA SER A 109 5.10 -4.08 26.85
C SER A 109 4.98 -5.56 26.48
N ARG A 110 4.62 -5.89 25.23
CA ARG A 110 4.39 -7.26 24.76
C ARG A 110 5.33 -7.63 23.62
N TRP A 111 5.93 -8.80 23.72
CA TRP A 111 6.85 -9.33 22.72
C TRP A 111 6.42 -10.69 22.15
N LEU A 112 5.44 -11.36 22.79
CA LEU A 112 4.85 -12.60 22.29
C LEU A 112 3.76 -12.28 21.25
N PRO A 113 3.71 -13.01 20.11
CA PRO A 113 2.65 -12.87 19.12
C PRO A 113 1.25 -13.06 19.73
N ASP A 114 0.28 -12.28 19.25
CA ASP A 114 -1.11 -12.48 19.63
C ASP A 114 -1.66 -13.73 18.93
N PRO A 115 -2.08 -14.79 19.65
CA PRO A 115 -2.52 -16.05 19.02
C PRO A 115 -3.82 -15.90 18.21
N PHE A 116 -4.56 -14.80 18.39
CA PHE A 116 -5.76 -14.49 17.63
C PHE A 116 -5.51 -13.47 16.52
N PHE A 117 -4.23 -13.13 16.27
CA PHE A 117 -3.79 -12.18 15.24
C PHE A 117 -4.53 -10.83 15.33
N ARG A 118 -4.83 -10.39 16.55
CA ARG A 118 -5.46 -9.10 16.81
C ARG A 118 -4.50 -7.96 16.49
N ILE A 119 -5.05 -6.87 15.97
CA ILE A 119 -4.30 -5.67 15.57
C ILE A 119 -4.68 -4.53 16.51
N TYR A 120 -3.67 -3.90 17.10
CA TYR A 120 -3.83 -2.80 18.05
C TYR A 120 -3.73 -1.46 17.32
N ILE A 121 -4.77 -0.64 17.41
CA ILE A 121 -4.87 0.61 16.64
C ILE A 121 -3.73 1.57 16.96
N ASP A 122 -3.40 1.72 18.24
CA ASP A 122 -2.33 2.63 18.69
C ASP A 122 -0.96 2.24 18.10
N GLY A 123 -0.74 0.95 17.83
CA GLY A 123 0.49 0.42 17.26
C GLY A 123 0.53 0.38 15.73
N LEU A 124 -0.55 0.77 15.03
CA LEU A 124 -0.61 0.69 13.56
C LEU A 124 0.49 1.49 12.86
N HIS A 125 1.02 2.54 13.49
CA HIS A 125 2.13 3.30 12.94
C HIS A 125 3.42 2.51 12.75
N LYS A 126 3.55 1.37 13.44
CA LYS A 126 4.65 0.41 13.26
C LYS A 126 4.41 -0.59 12.13
N ALA A 127 3.16 -0.74 11.68
CA ALA A 127 2.74 -1.72 10.68
C ALA A 127 2.82 -1.20 9.22
N LYS A 128 3.75 -0.28 8.98
CA LYS A 128 4.02 0.28 7.64
C LYS A 128 5.12 -0.51 6.93
N HIS A 129 5.17 -0.37 5.62
CA HIS A 129 6.18 -0.99 4.77
C HIS A 129 6.87 0.05 3.88
N GLY A 130 8.05 -0.29 3.36
CA GLY A 130 8.92 0.68 2.67
C GLY A 130 8.45 1.04 1.27
N SER A 131 7.74 0.13 0.61
CA SER A 131 7.22 0.27 -0.76
C SER A 131 5.83 0.92 -0.83
N ASP A 132 5.37 1.50 0.28
CA ASP A 132 4.10 2.24 0.39
C ASP A 132 4.12 3.54 -0.44
N SER A 133 3.06 4.36 -0.36
CA SER A 133 2.98 5.66 -1.05
C SER A 133 3.84 6.77 -0.41
N GLY A 134 4.38 6.54 0.79
CA GLY A 134 5.13 7.53 1.58
C GLY A 134 4.27 8.64 2.20
N SER A 135 2.94 8.57 2.06
CA SER A 135 2.01 9.62 2.50
C SER A 135 1.73 9.61 4.00
N PHE A 136 2.03 8.51 4.69
CA PHE A 136 2.10 8.50 6.15
C PHE A 136 3.53 8.82 6.61
N ARG A 137 3.65 9.53 7.72
CA ARG A 137 4.91 9.71 8.46
C ARG A 137 5.21 8.52 9.36
N MET A 138 6.36 8.53 10.03
CA MET A 138 6.78 7.45 10.95
C MET A 138 5.91 7.37 12.21
N ASP A 139 5.39 8.51 12.66
CA ASP A 139 4.44 8.65 13.77
C ASP A 139 3.00 8.27 13.36
N GLY A 140 2.77 8.02 12.06
CA GLY A 140 1.48 7.69 11.50
C GLY A 140 0.58 8.85 11.13
N ALA A 141 1.08 10.08 11.27
CA ALA A 141 0.40 11.26 10.77
C ALA A 141 0.38 11.28 9.23
N PHE A 142 -0.68 11.87 8.65
CA PHE A 142 -0.78 12.08 7.21
C PHE A 142 0.06 13.30 6.78
N ASP A 143 0.84 13.12 5.71
CA ASP A 143 1.67 14.17 5.09
C ASP A 143 1.05 14.56 3.74
N GLU A 144 0.29 15.66 3.76
CA GLU A 144 -0.40 16.19 2.59
C GLU A 144 0.57 16.57 1.46
N GLU A 145 1.77 17.05 1.80
CA GLU A 145 2.79 17.46 0.82
C GLU A 145 3.35 16.23 0.09
N ARG A 146 3.68 15.16 0.81
CA ARG A 146 4.12 13.89 0.19
C ARG A 146 3.03 13.23 -0.63
N PHE A 147 1.80 13.27 -0.15
CA PHE A 147 0.65 12.80 -0.91
C PHE A 147 0.50 13.58 -2.22
N ASP A 148 0.48 14.91 -2.16
CA ASP A 148 0.37 15.74 -3.35
C ASP A 148 1.53 15.54 -4.33
N ALA A 149 2.76 15.39 -3.82
CA ALA A 149 3.92 15.06 -4.64
C ALA A 149 3.75 13.71 -5.37
N PHE A 150 3.24 12.68 -4.70
CA PHE A 150 2.93 11.38 -5.33
C PHE A 150 1.94 11.54 -6.48
N TRP A 151 0.88 12.33 -6.31
CA TRP A 151 -0.10 12.55 -7.38
C TRP A 151 0.49 13.31 -8.56
N ASN A 152 1.22 14.40 -8.28
CA ASN A 152 1.79 15.25 -9.32
C ASN A 152 2.82 14.51 -10.17
N SER A 153 3.53 13.51 -9.61
CA SER A 153 4.54 12.76 -10.36
C SER A 153 3.99 11.58 -11.17
N HIS A 154 2.76 11.10 -10.88
CA HIS A 154 2.24 9.87 -11.48
C HIS A 154 0.91 10.03 -12.23
N THR A 155 0.35 11.24 -12.29
CA THR A 155 -0.91 11.51 -13.00
C THR A 155 -0.75 12.66 -13.97
N ASP A 156 -1.64 12.76 -14.95
CA ASP A 156 -1.64 13.89 -15.88
C ASP A 156 -2.35 15.10 -15.27
N ASP A 157 -1.96 16.31 -15.68
CA ASP A 157 -2.67 17.53 -15.33
C ASP A 157 -4.17 17.38 -15.66
N PRO A 158 -5.10 17.72 -14.73
CA PRO A 158 -4.91 18.51 -13.51
C PRO A 158 -4.68 17.69 -12.22
N HIS A 159 -4.13 16.48 -12.31
CA HIS A 159 -3.79 15.58 -11.19
C HIS A 159 -4.98 15.22 -10.27
N LYS A 160 -6.18 15.09 -10.85
CA LYS A 160 -7.42 14.83 -10.09
C LYS A 160 -7.77 13.35 -9.97
N GLU A 161 -7.20 12.53 -10.83
CA GLU A 161 -7.51 11.11 -10.92
C GLU A 161 -6.31 10.32 -11.44
N ILE A 162 -6.25 9.04 -11.08
CA ILE A 162 -5.20 8.13 -11.49
C ILE A 162 -5.82 7.02 -12.32
N MET A 163 -5.30 6.87 -13.53
CA MET A 163 -5.68 5.77 -14.41
C MET A 163 -5.04 4.47 -13.91
N PRO A 164 -5.63 3.30 -14.21
CA PRO A 164 -5.06 2.01 -13.80
C PRO A 164 -3.64 1.77 -14.31
N ALA A 165 -3.31 2.21 -15.53
CA ALA A 165 -1.95 2.13 -16.06
C ALA A 165 -0.97 3.03 -15.27
N GLN A 166 -1.35 4.27 -14.98
CA GLN A 166 -0.58 5.20 -14.14
C GLN A 166 -0.38 4.64 -12.74
N LEU A 167 -1.42 4.04 -12.16
CA LEU A 167 -1.37 3.40 -10.85
C LEU A 167 -0.39 2.22 -10.83
N TYR A 168 -0.42 1.37 -11.86
CA TYR A 168 0.53 0.27 -12.00
C TYR A 168 1.97 0.77 -12.04
N HIS A 169 2.25 1.82 -12.83
CA HIS A 169 3.58 2.43 -12.90
C HIS A 169 3.99 3.02 -11.55
N ALA A 170 3.10 3.75 -10.88
CA ALA A 170 3.35 4.34 -9.57
C ALA A 170 3.69 3.28 -8.50
N VAL A 171 3.00 2.14 -8.49
CA VAL A 171 3.29 1.04 -7.56
C VAL A 171 4.60 0.33 -7.94
N ALA A 172 4.89 0.19 -9.23
CA ALA A 172 6.10 -0.48 -9.70
C ALA A 172 7.38 0.30 -9.39
N GLU A 173 7.36 1.62 -9.54
CA GLU A 173 8.52 2.49 -9.31
C GLU A 173 8.90 2.63 -7.83
N ARG A 174 7.96 2.39 -6.92
CA ARG A 174 8.14 2.59 -5.48
C ARG A 174 8.63 1.36 -4.72
N ARG A 175 8.89 0.25 -5.43
CA ARG A 175 9.39 -0.99 -4.82
C ARG A 175 10.80 -0.78 -4.28
N LEU A 176 10.99 -1.01 -2.99
CA LEU A 176 12.31 -0.92 -2.37
C LEU A 176 13.04 -2.27 -2.38
N ALA A 177 14.37 -2.21 -2.48
CA ALA A 177 15.22 -3.38 -2.40
C ALA A 177 15.00 -4.11 -1.06
N PHE A 178 14.83 -5.44 -1.12
CA PHE A 178 14.56 -6.32 0.02
C PHE A 178 13.22 -6.10 0.74
N ASP A 179 12.35 -5.24 0.24
CA ASP A 179 11.00 -5.04 0.77
C ASP A 179 9.95 -5.86 -0.01
N PHE A 180 10.10 -7.19 0.01
CA PHE A 180 9.19 -8.11 -0.67
C PHE A 180 7.77 -8.05 -0.07
N TYR A 181 7.70 -7.93 1.26
CA TYR A 181 6.43 -7.78 1.96
C TYR A 181 5.74 -6.49 1.55
N GLY A 182 6.44 -5.34 1.60
CA GLY A 182 5.85 -4.07 1.22
C GLY A 182 5.48 -3.99 -0.24
N THR A 183 6.27 -4.58 -1.14
CA THR A 183 5.89 -4.67 -2.56
C THR A 183 4.55 -5.39 -2.73
N PHE A 184 4.37 -6.53 -2.05
CA PHE A 184 3.12 -7.27 -2.11
C PHE A 184 1.96 -6.50 -1.45
N ALA A 185 2.19 -5.91 -0.28
CA ALA A 185 1.21 -5.12 0.44
C ALA A 185 0.75 -3.88 -0.36
N ALA A 186 1.68 -3.14 -0.98
CA ALA A 186 1.38 -1.99 -1.81
C ALA A 186 0.50 -2.38 -3.02
N ILE A 187 0.82 -3.49 -3.70
CA ILE A 187 -0.01 -3.99 -4.80
C ILE A 187 -1.43 -4.30 -4.30
N PHE A 188 -1.55 -4.96 -3.14
CA PHE A 188 -2.83 -5.28 -2.54
C PHE A 188 -3.62 -4.03 -2.13
N GLU A 189 -3.00 -3.06 -1.45
CA GLU A 189 -3.62 -1.81 -0.98
C GLU A 189 -4.19 -1.00 -2.15
N TRP A 190 -3.42 -0.84 -3.21
CA TRP A 190 -3.84 -0.11 -4.41
C TRP A 190 -4.87 -0.88 -5.23
N PHE A 191 -4.77 -2.20 -5.31
CA PHE A 191 -5.78 -3.02 -5.96
C PHE A 191 -7.12 -2.96 -5.21
N ALA A 192 -7.10 -3.07 -3.88
CA ALA A 192 -8.31 -2.91 -3.05
C ALA A 192 -8.90 -1.50 -3.18
N THR A 193 -8.06 -0.47 -3.22
CA THR A 193 -8.49 0.92 -3.46
C THR A 193 -9.17 1.09 -4.82
N TRP A 194 -8.60 0.50 -5.87
CA TRP A 194 -9.18 0.52 -7.20
C TRP A 194 -10.52 -0.24 -7.27
N LEU A 195 -10.63 -1.40 -6.63
CA LEU A 195 -11.91 -2.11 -6.50
C LEU A 195 -12.96 -1.28 -5.75
N LEU A 196 -12.56 -0.50 -4.75
CA LEU A 196 -13.47 0.30 -3.93
C LEU A 196 -14.06 1.50 -4.70
N PHE A 197 -13.29 2.15 -5.57
CA PHE A 197 -13.74 3.38 -6.28
C PHE A 197 -13.78 3.27 -7.80
N GLY A 198 -12.78 2.62 -8.39
CA GLY A 198 -12.66 2.45 -9.83
C GLY A 198 -13.67 1.45 -10.40
N TYR A 199 -14.33 0.67 -9.56
CA TYR A 199 -15.29 -0.35 -10.02
C TYR A 199 -16.57 -0.39 -9.17
N PRO A 200 -17.45 0.64 -9.24
CA PRO A 200 -18.65 0.74 -8.40
C PRO A 200 -19.62 -0.45 -8.48
N SER A 201 -19.50 -1.28 -9.52
CA SER A 201 -20.38 -2.40 -9.82
C SER A 201 -19.69 -3.77 -9.69
N PHE A 202 -18.56 -3.88 -9.00
CA PHE A 202 -17.76 -5.11 -9.03
C PHE A 202 -18.53 -6.29 -8.44
N LYS A 203 -18.99 -7.19 -9.31
CA LYS A 203 -19.38 -8.55 -8.95
C LYS A 203 -18.18 -9.43 -9.24
N PHE A 204 -17.52 -9.93 -8.21
CA PHE A 204 -16.45 -10.92 -8.39
C PHE A 204 -17.08 -12.19 -8.96
N HIS A 205 -16.95 -12.39 -10.27
CA HIS A 205 -17.40 -13.60 -10.94
C HIS A 205 -16.40 -14.73 -10.65
N TRP A 206 -16.59 -15.42 -9.52
CA TRP A 206 -15.75 -16.56 -9.09
C TRP A 206 -15.59 -17.61 -10.18
N GLU A 207 -16.57 -17.78 -11.07
CA GLU A 207 -16.51 -18.76 -12.15
C GLU A 207 -15.47 -18.45 -13.23
N LEU A 208 -15.17 -17.17 -13.49
CA LEU A 208 -14.10 -16.79 -14.42
C LEU A 208 -12.73 -17.05 -13.80
N PHE A 209 -12.55 -16.65 -12.53
CA PHE A 209 -11.30 -16.86 -11.80
C PHE A 209 -11.03 -18.35 -11.51
N ALA A 210 -12.05 -19.08 -11.07
CA ALA A 210 -11.94 -20.51 -10.78
C ALA A 210 -11.70 -21.29 -12.07
N ASN A 211 -12.39 -21.01 -13.18
CA ASN A 211 -12.10 -21.71 -14.44
C ASN A 211 -10.66 -21.42 -14.89
N GLU A 212 -10.21 -20.18 -14.95
CA GLU A 212 -8.82 -19.84 -15.33
C GLU A 212 -7.77 -20.46 -14.40
N ALA A 213 -7.98 -20.44 -13.08
CA ALA A 213 -7.09 -21.07 -12.11
C ALA A 213 -7.11 -22.61 -12.22
N THR A 214 -8.26 -23.21 -12.50
CA THR A 214 -8.40 -24.66 -12.70
C THR A 214 -7.70 -25.07 -14.00
N TRP A 215 -7.79 -24.27 -15.07
CA TRP A 215 -7.05 -24.49 -16.32
C TRP A 215 -5.54 -24.32 -16.17
N GLN A 216 -5.09 -23.37 -15.34
CA GLN A 216 -3.66 -23.21 -15.03
C GLN A 216 -3.11 -24.39 -14.20
N VAL A 217 -3.85 -24.84 -13.18
CA VAL A 217 -3.44 -25.99 -12.36
C VAL A 217 -3.51 -27.30 -13.15
N LEU A 218 -4.55 -27.52 -13.95
CA LEU A 218 -4.65 -28.68 -14.85
C LEU A 218 -3.59 -28.64 -15.96
N GLY A 219 -3.26 -27.47 -16.51
CA GLY A 219 -2.20 -27.31 -17.52
C GLY A 219 -0.81 -27.66 -16.98
N ILE A 220 -0.50 -27.20 -15.76
CA ILE A 220 0.74 -27.54 -15.04
C ILE A 220 0.82 -29.04 -14.72
N LEU A 221 -0.31 -29.67 -14.40
CA LEU A 221 -0.36 -31.10 -14.03
C LEU A 221 -0.45 -32.07 -15.22
N SER A 222 -1.02 -31.65 -16.36
CA SER A 222 -1.30 -32.54 -17.51
C SER A 222 -0.32 -32.43 -18.68
N GLY A 223 0.53 -31.41 -18.71
CA GLY A 223 1.60 -31.27 -19.71
C GLY A 223 1.16 -31.19 -21.18
N ASN A 224 -0.13 -30.96 -21.46
CA ASN A 224 -0.68 -31.05 -22.82
C ASN A 224 -1.29 -29.70 -23.28
N GLU A 225 -0.42 -28.72 -23.56
CA GLU A 225 -0.81 -27.35 -23.98
C GLU A 225 -1.36 -27.27 -25.42
N ALA A 226 -1.21 -28.32 -26.25
CA ALA A 226 -1.52 -28.26 -27.68
C ALA A 226 -3.02 -28.31 -28.04
N GLY A 227 -3.88 -28.75 -27.11
CA GLY A 227 -5.33 -28.88 -27.34
C GLY A 227 -6.12 -27.58 -27.26
N MET A 228 -5.58 -26.54 -26.60
CA MET A 228 -6.37 -25.37 -26.17
C MET A 228 -6.36 -24.21 -27.18
N CYS A 229 -5.30 -24.05 -27.98
CA CYS A 229 -5.25 -23.02 -29.03
C CYS A 229 -6.29 -23.22 -30.14
N LYS A 230 -6.76 -24.45 -30.35
CA LYS A 230 -7.69 -24.77 -31.44
C LYS A 230 -9.12 -24.29 -31.20
N ARG A 231 -9.54 -24.11 -29.94
CA ARG A 231 -10.95 -23.83 -29.60
C ARG A 231 -11.28 -22.34 -29.48
N SER A 232 -10.30 -21.52 -29.08
CA SER A 232 -10.50 -20.06 -28.98
C SER A 232 -10.43 -19.34 -30.34
N ALA A 233 -9.85 -19.97 -31.36
CA ALA A 233 -9.78 -19.44 -32.72
C ALA A 233 -11.12 -19.52 -33.49
N GLU A 234 -12.11 -20.24 -32.98
CA GLU A 234 -13.40 -20.46 -33.66
C GLU A 234 -14.42 -19.32 -33.46
N ASP A 235 -14.22 -18.42 -32.48
CA ASP A 235 -15.20 -17.38 -32.11
C ASP A 235 -15.01 -16.01 -32.81
N GLY A 236 -14.11 -15.90 -33.80
CA GLY A 236 -14.12 -14.81 -34.78
C GLY A 236 -13.87 -13.37 -34.29
N ASN A 237 -13.51 -13.14 -33.03
CA ASN A 237 -13.21 -11.80 -32.51
C ASN A 237 -11.81 -11.30 -32.99
N PRO A 238 -11.72 -10.20 -33.76
CA PRO A 238 -10.46 -9.70 -34.31
C PRO A 238 -9.45 -9.22 -33.25
N GLU A 239 -9.90 -8.74 -32.09
CA GLU A 239 -9.01 -8.37 -30.98
C GLU A 239 -8.41 -9.60 -30.28
N GLY A 240 -9.18 -10.68 -30.18
CA GLY A 240 -8.73 -11.97 -29.66
C GLY A 240 -7.63 -12.60 -30.54
N LYS A 241 -7.73 -12.43 -31.86
CA LYS A 241 -6.71 -12.90 -32.82
C LYS A 241 -5.38 -12.17 -32.68
N ARG A 242 -5.42 -10.84 -32.48
CA ARG A 242 -4.22 -10.01 -32.32
C ARG A 242 -3.49 -10.28 -31.00
N LEU A 243 -4.25 -10.56 -29.94
CA LEU A 243 -3.73 -11.05 -28.68
C LEU A 243 -3.09 -12.44 -28.84
N LEU A 244 -3.73 -13.37 -29.55
CA LEU A 244 -3.19 -14.72 -29.88
C LEU A 244 -1.88 -14.69 -30.68
N GLU A 245 -1.75 -13.77 -31.64
CA GLU A 245 -0.50 -13.59 -32.38
C GLU A 245 0.62 -13.04 -31.48
N THR A 246 0.28 -12.18 -30.52
CA THR A 246 1.22 -11.70 -29.49
C THR A 246 1.58 -12.83 -28.50
N PHE A 247 0.62 -13.70 -28.16
CA PHE A 247 0.81 -14.89 -27.31
C PHE A 247 1.74 -15.94 -27.91
N ALA A 248 1.80 -16.06 -29.23
CA ALA A 248 2.62 -17.05 -29.92
C ALA A 248 4.12 -16.73 -29.92
N TYR A 249 4.52 -15.48 -29.63
CA TYR A 249 5.89 -15.01 -29.78
C TYR A 249 6.78 -15.21 -28.53
N THR A 250 6.21 -15.33 -27.33
CA THR A 250 6.98 -15.39 -26.07
C THR A 250 7.05 -16.81 -25.50
N GLY A 251 8.18 -17.49 -25.72
CA GLY A 251 8.43 -18.85 -25.22
C GLY A 251 8.91 -18.90 -23.76
N SER A 252 8.04 -19.40 -22.86
CA SER A 252 8.33 -20.16 -21.61
C SER A 252 7.09 -20.12 -20.69
N SER A 253 6.68 -21.27 -20.14
CA SER A 253 5.43 -21.47 -19.39
C SER A 253 5.32 -20.61 -18.11
N ARG A 254 6.44 -20.29 -17.44
CA ARG A 254 6.43 -19.41 -16.25
C ARG A 254 6.23 -17.94 -16.61
N ILE A 255 6.81 -17.50 -17.73
CA ILE A 255 6.64 -16.14 -18.27
C ILE A 255 5.21 -15.97 -18.80
N LYS A 256 4.64 -17.01 -19.43
CA LYS A 256 3.24 -17.04 -19.88
C LYS A 256 2.24 -16.92 -18.72
N ALA A 257 2.44 -17.61 -17.60
CA ALA A 257 1.57 -17.49 -16.43
C ALA A 257 1.64 -16.10 -15.78
N THR A 258 2.84 -15.51 -15.70
CA THR A 258 3.03 -14.12 -15.25
C THR A 258 2.42 -13.13 -16.24
N LEU A 259 2.56 -13.34 -17.55
CA LEU A 259 1.92 -12.48 -18.56
C LEU A 259 0.40 -12.60 -18.55
N MET A 260 -0.16 -13.79 -18.37
CA MET A 260 -1.61 -14.01 -18.28
C MET A 260 -2.21 -13.38 -17.03
N SER A 261 -1.53 -13.47 -15.88
CA SER A 261 -1.97 -12.77 -14.67
C SER A 261 -1.86 -11.24 -14.84
N VAL A 262 -0.82 -10.74 -15.50
CA VAL A 262 -0.69 -9.32 -15.87
C VAL A 262 -1.76 -8.90 -16.89
N LEU A 263 -2.12 -9.73 -17.87
CA LEU A 263 -3.14 -9.45 -18.88
C LEU A 263 -4.56 -9.54 -18.31
N LEU A 264 -4.81 -10.43 -17.34
CA LEU A 264 -6.08 -10.49 -16.63
C LEU A 264 -6.25 -9.27 -15.71
N VAL A 265 -5.19 -8.88 -15.00
CA VAL A 265 -5.15 -7.64 -14.22
C VAL A 265 -5.25 -6.42 -15.14
N ALA A 266 -4.62 -6.42 -16.32
CA ALA A 266 -4.73 -5.36 -17.32
C ALA A 266 -6.13 -5.30 -17.95
N GLY A 267 -6.75 -6.44 -18.24
CA GLY A 267 -8.12 -6.52 -18.76
C GLY A 267 -9.15 -6.05 -17.72
N MET A 268 -8.95 -6.38 -16.45
CA MET A 268 -9.71 -5.81 -15.34
C MET A 268 -9.46 -4.29 -15.21
N ALA A 269 -8.20 -3.87 -15.26
CA ALA A 269 -7.79 -2.47 -15.23
C ALA A 269 -8.38 -1.65 -16.40
N CYS A 270 -8.57 -2.23 -17.59
CA CYS A 270 -9.19 -1.55 -18.73
C CYS A 270 -10.73 -1.45 -18.61
N ALA A 271 -11.37 -2.20 -17.72
CA ALA A 271 -12.83 -2.15 -17.51
C ALA A 271 -13.25 -1.25 -16.34
N GLY A 272 -12.32 -0.84 -15.47
CA GLY A 272 -12.61 0.05 -14.34
C GLY A 272 -12.34 1.52 -14.65
N GLY A 273 -13.13 2.39 -14.02
CA GLY A 273 -12.94 3.83 -14.05
C GLY A 273 -11.72 4.30 -13.27
N ASN A 274 -11.41 5.58 -13.44
CA ASN A 274 -10.31 6.24 -12.77
C ASN A 274 -10.61 6.43 -11.29
N VAL A 275 -9.57 6.40 -10.45
CA VAL A 275 -9.69 6.63 -9.02
C VAL A 275 -9.42 8.10 -8.73
N LYS A 276 -10.32 8.78 -8.02
CA LYS A 276 -10.20 10.22 -7.73
C LYS A 276 -9.26 10.48 -6.55
N LYS A 277 -8.45 11.53 -6.67
CA LYS A 277 -7.49 11.96 -5.64
C LYS A 277 -8.14 12.20 -4.28
N GLU A 278 -9.25 12.93 -4.25
CA GLU A 278 -9.95 13.24 -2.99
C GLU A 278 -10.55 12.01 -2.32
N ASP A 279 -10.99 11.02 -3.09
CA ASP A 279 -11.54 9.78 -2.54
C ASP A 279 -10.42 8.97 -1.86
N VAL A 280 -9.25 8.89 -2.49
CA VAL A 280 -8.05 8.24 -1.92
C VAL A 280 -7.54 9.00 -0.70
N LYS A 281 -7.58 10.33 -0.71
CA LYS A 281 -7.20 11.14 0.47
C LYS A 281 -8.06 10.79 1.69
N GLY A 282 -9.36 10.58 1.49
CA GLY A 282 -10.27 10.12 2.54
C GLY A 282 -10.01 8.69 3.03
N ILE A 283 -9.28 7.85 2.30
CA ILE A 283 -8.83 6.55 2.81
C ILE A 283 -7.79 6.74 3.91
N TYR A 284 -6.84 7.67 3.78
CA TYR A 284 -5.72 7.82 4.73
C TYR A 284 -6.18 8.11 6.16
N ASN A 285 -7.28 8.82 6.34
CA ASN A 285 -7.86 9.09 7.66
C ASN A 285 -9.10 8.24 7.98
N GLY A 286 -9.44 7.28 7.11
CA GLY A 286 -10.58 6.37 7.25
C GLY A 286 -11.96 6.98 6.98
N THR A 287 -12.09 8.29 6.77
CA THR A 287 -13.39 8.96 6.53
C THR A 287 -14.14 8.38 5.34
N MET A 288 -13.41 7.96 4.31
CA MET A 288 -14.04 7.38 3.12
C MET A 288 -14.62 5.99 3.38
N PHE A 289 -14.07 5.22 4.32
CA PHE A 289 -14.64 3.92 4.69
C PHE A 289 -16.03 4.05 5.29
N PHE A 290 -16.22 5.01 6.20
CA PHE A 290 -17.54 5.31 6.75
C PHE A 290 -18.51 5.80 5.66
N THR A 291 -18.04 6.66 4.76
CA THR A 291 -18.85 7.16 3.63
C THR A 291 -19.32 6.02 2.72
N VAL A 292 -18.43 5.08 2.38
CA VAL A 292 -18.77 3.92 1.54
C VAL A 292 -19.67 2.94 2.27
N MET A 293 -19.36 2.62 3.54
CA MET A 293 -20.23 1.81 4.39
C MET A 293 -21.64 2.39 4.44
N ASP A 294 -21.76 3.72 4.57
CA ASP A 294 -23.05 4.38 4.64
C ASP A 294 -23.84 4.21 3.34
N ARG A 295 -23.19 4.44 2.19
CA ARG A 295 -23.80 4.20 0.87
C ARG A 295 -24.24 2.75 0.70
N GLN A 296 -23.43 1.79 1.15
CA GLN A 296 -23.74 0.37 1.09
C GLN A 296 -24.94 -0.01 1.97
N ALA A 297 -24.98 0.53 3.19
CA ALA A 297 -26.09 0.33 4.12
C ALA A 297 -27.40 0.88 3.55
N ASP A 298 -27.35 2.06 2.95
CA ASP A 298 -28.51 2.70 2.31
C ASP A 298 -28.94 1.97 1.02
N ALA A 299 -27.99 1.34 0.32
CA ALA A 299 -28.25 0.43 -0.81
C ALA A 299 -28.76 -0.97 -0.39
N GLY A 300 -28.93 -1.23 0.92
CA GLY A 300 -29.52 -2.45 1.43
C GLY A 300 -28.52 -3.56 1.83
N ASN A 301 -27.22 -3.29 1.81
CA ASN A 301 -26.20 -4.24 2.28
C ASN A 301 -26.40 -4.50 3.79
N GLY A 302 -26.75 -5.75 4.15
CA GLY A 302 -26.98 -6.16 5.53
C GLY A 302 -25.74 -6.00 6.42
N TRP A 303 -24.57 -6.39 5.91
CA TRP A 303 -23.29 -6.25 6.63
C TRP A 303 -22.99 -4.80 6.97
N ALA A 304 -23.23 -3.89 6.02
CA ALA A 304 -23.01 -2.46 6.22
C ALA A 304 -23.96 -1.87 7.27
N ARG A 305 -25.25 -2.27 7.27
CA ARG A 305 -26.21 -1.82 8.29
C ARG A 305 -25.84 -2.30 9.69
N ASP A 306 -25.40 -3.54 9.82
CA ASP A 306 -24.97 -4.09 11.10
C ASP A 306 -23.65 -3.45 11.58
N TRP A 307 -22.69 -3.25 10.67
CA TRP A 307 -21.42 -2.58 10.97
C TRP A 307 -21.62 -1.13 11.40
N ARG A 308 -22.48 -0.37 10.69
CA ARG A 308 -22.89 0.99 11.06
C ARG A 308 -23.47 1.02 12.47
N ARG A 309 -24.37 0.09 12.80
CA ARG A 309 -25.02 0.01 14.12
C ARG A 309 -24.01 -0.24 15.25
N LEU A 310 -23.03 -1.10 15.03
CA LEU A 310 -21.96 -1.35 16.01
C LEU A 310 -21.17 -0.07 16.30
N HIS A 311 -20.74 0.62 15.23
CA HIS A 311 -20.04 1.91 15.32
C HIS A 311 -20.86 3.00 16.04
N GLU A 312 -22.15 3.08 15.75
CA GLU A 312 -23.06 4.02 16.43
C GLU A 312 -23.21 3.68 17.91
N SER A 313 -23.37 2.40 18.24
CA SER A 313 -23.52 1.90 19.61
C SER A 313 -22.27 2.18 20.44
N SER A 314 -21.08 1.87 19.91
CA SER A 314 -19.80 2.17 20.57
C SER A 314 -19.61 3.67 20.81
N ARG A 315 -19.91 4.50 19.80
CA ARG A 315 -19.84 5.96 19.94
C ARG A 315 -20.83 6.50 20.97
N ALA A 316 -22.02 5.93 21.07
CA ALA A 316 -23.01 6.29 22.08
C ALA A 316 -22.54 5.92 23.50
N LEU A 317 -22.02 4.71 23.68
CA LEU A 317 -21.48 4.25 24.98
C LEU A 317 -20.32 5.14 25.46
N LYS A 318 -19.35 5.43 24.59
CA LYS A 318 -18.23 6.33 24.91
C LYS A 318 -18.68 7.76 25.27
N ARG A 319 -19.82 8.23 24.74
CA ARG A 319 -20.39 9.52 25.12
C ARG A 319 -21.03 9.46 26.50
N LEU A 320 -21.73 8.37 26.82
CA LEU A 320 -22.34 8.17 28.13
C LEU A 320 -21.28 8.07 29.23
N GLU A 321 -20.20 7.31 29.01
CA GLU A 321 -19.07 7.19 29.96
C GLU A 321 -18.45 8.54 30.31
N LYS A 322 -18.34 9.45 29.33
CA LYS A 322 -17.82 10.82 29.55
C LYS A 322 -18.77 11.71 30.34
N MET A 323 -20.08 11.40 30.36
CA MET A 323 -21.11 12.18 31.04
C MET A 323 -21.33 11.76 32.49
N THR A 324 -20.87 10.56 32.88
CA THR A 324 -20.88 10.08 34.26
C THR A 324 -19.51 10.34 34.91
N PRO A 325 -19.32 11.47 35.63
CA PRO A 325 -18.16 11.59 36.50
C PRO A 325 -18.27 10.54 37.60
N LEU A 326 -17.19 9.76 37.78
CA LEU A 326 -17.00 8.82 38.89
C LEU A 326 -17.03 9.55 40.25
#